data_AF-A0A8D6UFW2-F1
#
_entry.id   AF-A0A8D6UFW2-F1
#
_cell.length_a   1.000
_cell.length_b   1.000
_cell.length_c   1.000
_cell.angle_alpha   90.00
_cell.angle_beta   90.00
_cell.angle_gamma   90.00
#
_symmetry.space_group_name_H-M   'P 1'
#
loop_
_entity.id
_entity.type
_entity.pdbx_description
1 polymer ?
#
loop_
_entity_poly.entity_id
_entity_poly.type
_entity_poly.pdbx_seq_one_letter_code
_entity_poly.pdbx_strand_id
1 'polypeptide(L)'
;MPLIDLHARSRALVQGMGPVLAMRLAQRPADPEQVLAAQSGTTIGKTPAQTTSTPATPAVAAARAQDNASAEPMGQAKLAFDYTHLGADGADLFAAIVAEELARQVPALRPLLIP
;
A
#
# COMPACT_ATOMS: atom_id res chain seq x y z
N MET A 1 -16.44 24.12 -10.75
CA MET A 1 -15.27 23.60 -10.02
C MET A 1 -14.45 22.76 -10.98
N PRO A 2 -13.13 22.99 -11.14
CA PRO A 2 -12.30 22.15 -12.01
C PRO A 2 -12.22 20.72 -11.44
N LEU A 3 -12.34 19.71 -12.31
CA LEU A 3 -12.07 18.32 -11.94
C LEU A 3 -10.57 18.06 -12.08
N ILE A 4 -9.96 17.53 -11.01
CA ILE A 4 -8.55 17.15 -10.99
C ILE A 4 -8.47 15.63 -11.09
N ASP A 5 -8.04 15.11 -12.24
CA ASP A 5 -7.90 13.66 -12.45
C ASP A 5 -6.55 13.14 -11.90
N LEU A 6 -6.49 12.98 -10.58
CA LEU A 6 -5.33 12.43 -9.88
C LEU A 6 -5.09 10.96 -10.27
N HIS A 7 -6.15 10.22 -10.59
CA HIS A 7 -6.05 8.79 -10.92
C HIS A 7 -5.33 8.58 -12.25
N ALA A 8 -5.68 9.32 -13.32
CA ALA A 8 -5.03 9.15 -14.61
C ALA A 8 -3.52 9.36 -14.54
N ARG A 9 -3.08 10.43 -13.86
CA ARG A 9 -1.65 10.76 -13.71
C ARG A 9 -0.92 9.75 -12.85
N SER A 10 -1.46 9.43 -11.67
CA SER A 10 -0.83 8.45 -10.77
C SER A 10 -0.76 7.06 -11.38
N ARG A 11 -1.83 6.62 -12.06
CA ARG A 11 -1.86 5.33 -12.77
C ARG A 11 -0.79 5.27 -13.86
N ALA A 12 -0.64 6.32 -14.66
CA ALA A 12 0.38 6.38 -15.70
C ALA A 12 1.80 6.27 -15.12
N LEU A 13 2.08 6.95 -14.00
CA LEU A 13 3.37 6.85 -13.31
C LEU A 13 3.64 5.45 -12.77
N VAL A 14 2.70 4.89 -11.99
CA VAL A 14 2.86 3.54 -11.42
C VAL A 14 2.98 2.48 -12.51
N GLN A 15 2.23 2.61 -13.61
CA GLN A 15 2.37 1.71 -14.76
C GLN A 15 3.72 1.89 -15.46
N GLY A 16 4.22 3.11 -15.60
CA GLY A 16 5.54 3.41 -16.16
C GLY A 16 6.69 2.85 -15.32
N MET A 17 6.50 2.74 -13.99
CA MET A 17 7.47 2.05 -13.12
C MET A 17 7.52 0.55 -13.40
N GLY A 18 6.40 -0.05 -13.80
CA GLY A 18 6.28 -1.49 -13.95
C GLY A 18 6.22 -2.22 -12.60
N PRO A 19 6.02 -3.55 -12.63
CA PRO A 19 5.59 -4.32 -11.47
C PRO A 19 6.63 -4.39 -10.35
N VAL A 20 7.93 -4.39 -10.67
CA VAL A 20 9.00 -4.51 -9.66
C VAL A 20 9.34 -3.16 -9.02
N LEU A 21 9.57 -2.12 -9.83
CA LEU A 21 9.93 -0.81 -9.28
C LEU A 21 8.80 -0.22 -8.44
N ALA A 22 7.55 -0.43 -8.85
CA ALA A 22 6.37 0.00 -8.08
C ALA A 22 6.29 -0.63 -6.68
N MET A 23 6.92 -1.78 -6.42
CA MET A 23 6.94 -2.39 -5.08
C MET A 23 7.68 -1.53 -4.05
N ARG A 24 8.56 -0.62 -4.48
CA ARG A 24 9.26 0.31 -3.57
C ARG A 24 8.33 1.31 -2.91
N LEU A 25 7.12 1.50 -3.45
CA LEU A 25 6.14 2.41 -2.87
C LEU A 25 5.50 1.85 -1.58
N ALA A 26 5.69 0.57 -1.27
CA ALA A 26 5.12 -0.09 -0.10
C ALA A 26 5.83 0.29 1.22
N GLN A 27 5.18 0.02 2.36
CA GLN A 27 5.69 0.35 3.69
C GLN A 27 7.01 -0.34 4.06
N ARG A 28 7.23 -1.54 3.52
CA ARG A 28 8.46 -2.32 3.70
C ARG A 28 8.88 -2.90 2.35
N PRO A 29 10.18 -3.22 2.17
CA PRO A 29 10.63 -3.91 0.98
C PRO A 29 9.90 -5.24 0.80
N ALA A 30 9.67 -5.61 -0.46
CA ALA A 30 9.15 -6.90 -0.81
C ALA A 30 10.18 -8.01 -0.59
N ASP A 31 9.70 -9.20 -0.25
CA ASP A 31 10.52 -10.39 -0.17
C ASP A 31 10.93 -10.89 -1.58
N PRO A 32 12.05 -11.63 -1.72
CA PRO A 32 12.52 -12.12 -3.01
C PRO A 32 11.47 -12.91 -3.81
N GLU A 33 10.65 -13.72 -3.13
CA GLU A 33 9.57 -14.48 -3.76
C GLU A 33 8.54 -13.54 -4.42
N GLN A 34 8.18 -12.45 -3.73
CA GLN A 34 7.22 -11.46 -4.23
C GLN A 34 7.78 -10.71 -5.43
N VAL A 35 9.10 -10.45 -5.45
CA VAL A 35 9.78 -9.84 -6.60
C VAL A 35 9.77 -10.79 -7.80
N LEU A 36 10.02 -12.08 -7.60
CA LEU A 36 9.93 -13.09 -8.68
C LEU A 36 8.51 -13.23 -9.23
N ALA A 37 7.51 -13.19 -8.35
CA ALA A 37 6.10 -13.14 -8.76
C ALA A 37 5.82 -11.89 -9.61
N ALA A 38 6.24 -10.71 -9.17
CA ALA A 38 6.07 -9.47 -9.92
C ALA A 38 6.77 -9.49 -11.29
N GLN A 39 7.97 -10.08 -11.38
CA GLN A 39 8.69 -10.26 -12.64
C GLN A 39 7.95 -11.17 -13.63
N SER A 40 7.22 -12.17 -13.12
CA SER A 40 6.39 -13.07 -13.94
C SER A 40 4.98 -12.53 -14.21
N GLY A 41 4.68 -11.30 -13.78
CA GLY A 41 3.37 -10.67 -14.00
C GLY A 41 2.26 -11.18 -13.09
N THR A 42 2.62 -11.83 -11.97
CA THR A 42 1.67 -12.31 -10.96
C THR A 42 1.94 -11.67 -9.60
N THR A 43 1.08 -11.97 -8.63
CA THR A 43 1.25 -11.62 -7.22
C THR A 43 1.21 -12.89 -6.40
N ILE A 44 1.92 -12.92 -5.27
CA ILE A 44 1.70 -13.99 -4.31
C ILE A 44 0.40 -13.65 -3.57
N GLY A 45 -0.61 -14.52 -3.68
CA GLY A 45 -1.77 -14.44 -2.81
C GLY A 45 -1.31 -14.50 -1.34
N LYS A 46 -2.12 -14.09 -0.37
CA LYS A 46 -1.78 -14.33 1.04
C LYS A 46 -1.41 -15.81 1.22
N THR A 47 -0.15 -16.08 1.57
CA THR A 47 0.32 -17.45 1.77
C THR A 47 -0.59 -18.12 2.79
N PRO A 48 -0.94 -19.41 2.60
CA PRO A 48 -1.69 -20.16 3.58
C PRO A 48 -1.11 -20.18 4.98
N ALA A 49 0.07 -19.65 5.29
CA ALA A 49 0.41 -19.39 6.69
C ALA A 49 -0.58 -18.44 7.43
N GLN A 50 -1.49 -17.76 6.71
CA GLN A 50 -2.71 -17.11 7.26
C GLN A 50 -4.01 -17.89 7.01
N THR A 51 -4.00 -18.98 6.23
CA THR A 51 -5.14 -19.88 5.94
C THR A 51 -4.93 -21.33 6.42
N THR A 52 -3.83 -21.62 7.14
CA THR A 52 -3.52 -22.91 7.77
C THR A 52 -4.07 -23.00 9.18
N SER A 53 -4.92 -22.07 9.60
CA SER A 53 -5.99 -22.46 10.50
C SER A 53 -6.86 -23.46 9.73
N THR A 54 -6.63 -24.75 9.97
CA THR A 54 -7.68 -25.78 9.90
C THR A 54 -8.99 -25.09 10.25
N PRO A 55 -10.07 -25.16 9.44
CA PRO A 55 -11.29 -24.39 9.69
C PRO A 55 -11.70 -24.62 11.14
N ALA A 56 -11.37 -23.63 11.94
CA ALA A 56 -11.57 -23.64 13.35
C ALA A 56 -13.05 -23.35 13.48
N THR A 57 -13.81 -24.26 14.11
CA THR A 57 -15.18 -23.97 14.55
C THR A 57 -15.19 -22.54 15.09
N PRO A 58 -16.20 -21.70 14.82
CA PRO A 58 -16.17 -20.26 15.12
C PRO A 58 -15.60 -19.89 16.50
N ALA A 59 -15.83 -20.74 17.51
CA ALA A 59 -15.26 -20.62 18.86
C ALA A 59 -13.72 -20.67 18.91
N VAL A 60 -13.07 -21.56 18.15
CA VAL A 60 -11.61 -21.74 18.12
C VAL A 60 -10.94 -20.62 17.30
N ALA A 61 -11.63 -20.08 16.30
CA ALA A 61 -11.17 -18.90 15.55
C ALA A 61 -11.24 -17.63 16.42
N ALA A 62 -12.33 -17.47 17.18
CA ALA A 62 -12.49 -16.37 18.12
C ALA A 62 -11.46 -16.42 19.27
N ALA A 63 -11.18 -17.61 19.81
CA ALA A 63 -10.17 -17.79 20.84
C ALA A 63 -8.75 -17.42 20.35
N ARG A 64 -8.35 -17.89 19.15
CA ARG A 64 -7.04 -17.53 18.57
C ARG A 64 -6.92 -16.05 18.20
N ALA A 65 -8.00 -15.44 17.72
CA ALA A 65 -8.03 -14.00 17.48
C ALA A 65 -7.86 -13.21 18.77
N GLN A 66 -8.45 -13.68 19.87
CA GLN A 66 -8.28 -13.10 21.20
C GLN A 66 -6.86 -13.28 21.73
N ASP A 67 -6.23 -14.44 21.53
CA ASP A 67 -4.84 -14.68 21.93
C ASP A 67 -3.86 -13.76 21.17
N ASN A 68 -4.05 -13.62 19.85
CA ASN A 68 -3.26 -12.70 19.03
C ASN A 68 -3.46 -11.23 19.45
N ALA A 69 -4.71 -10.83 19.73
CA ALA A 69 -5.02 -9.49 20.23
C ALA A 69 -4.47 -9.21 21.63
N SER A 70 -4.22 -10.26 22.43
CA SER A 70 -3.62 -10.16 23.77
C SER A 70 -2.09 -10.05 23.73
N ALA A 71 -1.44 -10.52 22.66
CA ALA A 71 0.01 -10.54 22.50
C ALA A 71 0.57 -9.30 21.77
N GLU A 72 -0.19 -8.74 20.84
CA GLU A 72 0.25 -7.57 20.06
C GLU A 72 -0.10 -6.27 20.79
N PRO A 73 0.79 -5.26 20.79
CA PRO A 73 0.48 -3.96 21.34
C PRO A 73 -0.71 -3.34 20.60
N MET A 74 -1.84 -3.22 21.30
CA MET A 74 -3.09 -2.72 20.74
C MET A 74 -2.90 -1.30 20.19
N GLY A 75 -3.34 -1.07 18.95
CA GLY A 75 -3.28 0.23 18.29
C GLY A 75 -1.99 0.54 17.51
N GLN A 76 -1.03 -0.39 17.39
CA GLN A 76 0.14 -0.20 16.53
C GLN A 76 -0.10 -0.77 15.12
N ALA A 77 0.16 0.05 14.10
CA ALA A 77 0.12 -0.41 12.71
C ALA A 77 1.27 -1.40 12.47
N LYS A 78 0.93 -2.63 12.06
CA LYS A 78 1.93 -3.60 11.63
C LYS A 78 2.46 -3.18 10.26
N LEU A 79 3.70 -2.71 10.21
CA LEU A 79 4.38 -2.39 8.95
C LEU A 79 4.75 -3.69 8.23
N ALA A 80 4.27 -3.85 6.99
CA ALA A 80 4.57 -4.99 6.15
C ALA A 80 4.64 -4.58 4.68
N PHE A 81 5.26 -5.42 3.85
CA PHE A 81 4.95 -5.37 2.44
C PHE A 81 3.58 -5.99 2.25
N ASP A 82 2.65 -5.19 1.75
CA ASP A 82 1.42 -5.68 1.16
C ASP A 82 1.14 -4.88 -0.12
N TYR A 83 0.30 -5.42 -0.97
CA TYR A 83 -0.03 -4.82 -2.27
C TYR A 83 -0.99 -3.62 -2.15
N THR A 84 -1.12 -3.01 -0.96
CA THR A 84 -2.16 -2.00 -0.68
C THR A 84 -1.67 -0.75 0.03
N HIS A 85 -0.73 -0.86 0.98
CA HIS A 85 -0.32 0.25 1.83
C HIS A 85 0.97 0.90 1.35
N LEU A 86 0.95 2.22 1.29
CA LEU A 86 2.11 3.03 0.90
C LEU A 86 3.05 3.28 2.10
N GLY A 87 4.35 3.21 1.83
CA GLY A 87 5.41 3.67 2.72
C GLY A 87 5.74 5.15 2.52
N ALA A 88 6.85 5.60 3.09
CA ALA A 88 7.32 6.98 2.97
C ALA A 88 7.51 7.40 1.51
N ASP A 89 8.32 6.65 0.74
CA ASP A 89 8.55 6.91 -0.70
C ASP A 89 7.24 6.94 -1.51
N GLY A 90 6.30 6.07 -1.17
CA GLY A 90 4.96 6.06 -1.77
C GLY A 90 4.17 7.33 -1.41
N ALA A 91 4.09 7.66 -0.12
CA ALA A 91 3.39 8.84 0.35
C ALA A 91 3.95 10.13 -0.29
N ASP A 92 5.28 10.26 -0.36
CA ASP A 92 5.95 11.42 -0.97
C ASP A 92 5.60 11.54 -2.46
N LEU A 93 5.67 10.44 -3.22
CA LEU A 93 5.30 10.45 -4.64
C LEU A 93 3.86 10.90 -4.85
N PHE A 94 2.90 10.35 -4.11
CA PHE A 94 1.50 10.68 -4.29
C PHE A 94 1.16 12.09 -3.76
N ALA A 95 1.79 12.52 -2.66
CA ALA A 95 1.66 13.89 -2.15
C ALA A 95 2.16 14.91 -3.18
N ALA A 96 3.31 14.66 -3.82
CA ALA A 96 3.84 15.51 -4.88
C ALA A 96 2.88 15.60 -6.08
N ILE A 97 2.29 14.47 -6.50
CA ILE A 97 1.27 14.47 -7.57
C ILE A 97 0.09 15.37 -7.20
N VAL A 98 -0.44 15.23 -5.98
CA VAL A 98 -1.58 16.02 -5.50
C VAL A 98 -1.23 17.51 -5.42
N ALA A 99 -0.09 17.84 -4.81
CA ALA A 99 0.37 19.21 -4.66
C ALA A 99 0.54 19.89 -6.03
N GLU A 100 1.18 19.22 -6.97
CA GLU A 100 1.45 19.79 -8.30
C GLU A 100 0.17 19.95 -9.14
N GLU A 101 -0.76 19.01 -9.05
CA GLU A 101 -2.06 19.13 -9.72
C GLU A 101 -2.92 20.24 -9.10
N LEU A 102 -2.93 20.38 -7.77
CA LEU A 102 -3.60 21.49 -7.09
C LEU A 102 -2.97 22.84 -7.46
N ALA A 103 -1.64 22.92 -7.51
CA ALA A 103 -0.92 24.11 -7.92
C ALA A 103 -1.23 24.51 -9.38
N ARG A 104 -1.45 23.53 -10.27
CA ARG A 104 -1.85 23.79 -11.66
C ARG A 104 -3.29 24.28 -11.77
N GLN A 105 -4.23 23.54 -11.18
CA GLN A 105 -5.66 23.74 -11.39
C GLN A 105 -6.26 24.80 -10.46
N VAL A 106 -5.61 25.06 -9.33
CA VAL A 106 -6.00 26.08 -8.34
C VAL A 106 -4.78 26.92 -7.95
N PRO A 107 -4.31 27.84 -8.83
CA PRO A 107 -3.06 28.58 -8.61
C PRO A 107 -3.00 29.37 -7.30
N ALA A 108 -4.16 29.78 -6.76
CA ALA A 108 -4.26 30.46 -5.47
C ALA A 108 -3.77 29.61 -4.28
N LEU A 109 -3.73 28.27 -4.42
CA LEU A 109 -3.22 27.37 -3.38
C LEU A 109 -1.69 27.24 -3.40
N ARG A 110 -0.99 27.67 -4.46
CA ARG A 110 0.48 27.51 -4.58
C ARG A 110 1.27 27.96 -3.34
N PRO A 111 0.96 29.10 -2.69
CA PRO A 111 1.71 29.53 -1.51
C PRO A 111 1.49 28.65 -0.27
N LEU A 112 0.47 27.78 -0.27
CA LEU A 112 0.09 26.92 0.83
C LEU A 112 0.57 25.47 0.66
N LEU A 113 1.11 25.14 -0.52
CA LEU A 113 1.56 23.79 -0.86
C LEU A 113 3.06 23.71 -0.59
N ILE A 114 3.46 22.69 0.17
CA ILE A 114 4.87 22.39 0.42
C ILE A 114 5.36 21.53 -0.75
N PRO A 115 6.50 21.86 -1.39
CA PRO A 115 7.09 21.07 -2.46
C PRO A 115 7.43 19.64 -2.02
#